data_AF-A0A7C4AWD5-F1
#
_entry.id   AF-A0A7C4AWD5-F1
#
_cell.length_a   1.000
_cell.length_b   1.000
_cell.length_c   1.000
_cell.angle_alpha   90.00
_cell.angle_beta   90.00
_cell.angle_gamma   90.00
#
_symmetry.space_group_name_H-M   'P 1'
#
loop_
_entity.id
_entity.type
_entity.pdbx_description
1 polymer ?
#
loop_
_entity_poly.entity_id
_entity_poly.type
_entity_poly.pdbx_seq_one_letter_code
_entity_poly.pdbx_strand_id
1 'polypeptide(L)' 'MTLLGIAFILIGIALVLIPVIGNYVDLSRVPWWIIYVYRSDGFVFVTSPILLILSAVSIIIAILSR' A
#
# COMPACT_ATOMS: atom_id res chain seq x y z
N MET A 1 10.56 18.99 13.90
CA MET A 1 11.02 18.15 12.77
C MET A 1 11.08 16.67 13.10
N THR A 2 11.30 16.27 14.36
CA THR A 2 11.32 14.86 14.79
C THR A 2 9.97 14.15 14.69
N LEU A 3 8.86 14.84 14.98
CA LEU A 3 7.52 14.25 14.94
C LEU A 3 7.12 13.74 13.55
N LEU A 4 7.47 14.49 12.49
CA LEU A 4 7.21 14.10 11.10
C LEU A 4 8.00 12.85 10.71
N GLY A 5 9.26 12.76 11.16
CA GLY A 5 10.09 11.57 10.95
C GLY A 5 9.54 10.33 11.65
N ILE A 6 9.10 10.48 12.90
CA ILE A 6 8.45 9.40 13.66
C ILE A 6 7.16 8.94 12.97
N ALA A 7 6.35 9.88 12.47
CA ALA A 7 5.15 9.55 11.71
C ALA A 7 5.45 8.73 10.45
N PHE A 8 6.48 9.10 9.67
CA PHE A 8 6.88 8.33 8.50
C PHE A 8 7.43 6.94 8.84
N ILE A 9 8.19 6.81 9.93
CA ILE A 9 8.68 5.51 10.39
C ILE A 9 7.50 4.59 10.74
N LEU A 10 6.50 5.10 11.48
CA LEU A 10 5.32 4.32 11.84
C LEU A 10 4.49 3.92 10.62
N ILE A 11 4.33 4.82 9.64
CA ILE A 11 3.64 4.53 8.38
C ILE A 11 4.39 3.43 7.60
N GLY A 12 5.71 3.50 7.53
CA GLY A 12 6.54 2.47 6.87
C GLY A 12 6.40 1.11 7.53
N ILE A 13 6.46 1.06 8.87
CA ILE A 13 6.26 -0.17 9.65
C ILE A 13 4.87 -0.74 9.39
N ALA A 14 3.82 0.10 9.44
CA ALA A 14 2.46 -0.34 9.18
C ALA A 14 2.32 -0.95 7.78
N LEU A 15 2.85 -0.28 6.74
CA LEU A 15 2.82 -0.78 5.36
C LEU A 15 3.50 -2.15 5.20
N VAL A 16 4.63 -2.38 5.88
CA VAL A 16 5.35 -3.67 5.85
C VAL A 16 4.60 -4.75 6.63
N LEU A 17 3.91 -4.40 7.72
CA LEU A 17 3.16 -5.36 8.54
C LEU A 17 1.81 -5.76 7.94
N ILE A 18 1.18 -4.91 7.12
CA ILE A 18 -0.12 -5.19 6.48
C ILE A 18 -0.18 -6.58 5.81
N PRO A 19 0.78 -7.02 4.96
CA PRO A 19 0.73 -8.36 4.36
C PRO A 19 0.92 -9.49 5.36
N VAL A 20 1.67 -9.27 6.45
CA VAL A 20 1.84 -10.25 7.52
C VAL A 20 0.51 -10.43 8.27
N ILE A 21 -0.14 -9.33 8.65
CA ILE A 21 -1.42 -9.34 9.37
C ILE A 21 -2.54 -9.84 8.45
N GLY A 22 -2.50 -9.55 7.15
CA GLY A 22 -3.51 -9.98 6.18
C GLY A 22 -3.57 -11.49 5.92
N ASN A 23 -2.61 -12.25 6.45
CA ASN A 23 -2.70 -13.71 6.55
C ASN A 23 -3.59 -14.18 7.70
N TYR A 24 -3.66 -13.40 8.79
CA TYR A 24 -4.37 -13.77 10.02
C TYR A 24 -5.71 -13.05 10.19
N VAL A 25 -5.89 -11.92 9.52
CA VAL A 25 -7.10 -11.08 9.60
C VAL A 25 -7.79 -11.07 8.25
N ASP A 26 -9.11 -11.23 8.27
CA ASP A 26 -9.92 -11.15 7.07
C ASP A 26 -10.08 -9.67 6.63
N LEU A 27 -9.25 -9.25 5.67
CA LEU A 27 -9.29 -7.89 5.10
C LEU A 27 -10.45 -7.68 4.13
N SER A 28 -11.31 -8.69 3.92
CA SER A 28 -12.50 -8.60 3.05
C SER A 28 -13.48 -7.50 3.44
N ARG A 29 -13.40 -6.98 4.66
CA ARG A 29 -14.22 -5.84 5.13
C ARG A 29 -13.71 -4.47 4.64
N VAL A 30 -12.48 -4.41 4.13
CA VAL A 30 -11.93 -3.17 3.60
C VAL A 30 -12.33 -3.05 2.13
N PRO A 31 -12.76 -1.86 1.65
CA PRO A 31 -13.09 -1.66 0.25
C PRO A 31 -11.90 -2.04 -0.65
N TRP A 32 -12.18 -2.84 -1.67
CA TRP A 32 -11.17 -3.32 -2.62
C TRP A 32 -10.41 -2.21 -3.35
N TRP A 33 -11.00 -1.01 -3.45
CA TRP A 33 -10.35 0.18 -4.02
C TRP A 33 -9.21 0.72 -3.14
N ILE A 34 -9.28 0.48 -1.83
CA ILE A 34 -8.31 0.94 -0.83
C ILE A 34 -7.28 -0.15 -0.59
N ILE A 35 -7.73 -1.40 -0.40
CA ILE A 35 -6.85 -2.54 -0.16
C ILE A 35 -7.25 -3.71 -1.06
N TYR A 36 -6.32 -4.11 -1.91
CA TYR A 36 -6.43 -5.30 -2.75
C TYR A 36 -5.47 -6.36 -2.22
N VAL A 37 -6.04 -7.48 -1.76
CA VAL A 37 -5.28 -8.62 -1.28
C VAL A 37 -5.24 -9.66 -2.40
N TYR A 38 -4.07 -9.80 -3.01
CA TYR A 38 -3.79 -10.88 -3.95
C TYR A 38 -3.27 -12.10 -3.17
N ARG A 39 -3.96 -13.24 -3.31
CA ARG A 39 -3.60 -14.50 -2.66
C ARG A 39 -3.42 -15.56 -3.74
N SER A 40 -2.21 -16.08 -3.91
CA SER A 40 -1.88 -17.12 -4.90
C SER A 40 -0.78 -18.02 -4.34
N ASP A 41 -1.01 -19.34 -4.30
CA ASP A 41 -0.03 -20.40 -3.98
C ASP A 41 0.92 -20.10 -2.80
N GLY A 42 0.37 -19.66 -1.67
CA GLY A 42 1.14 -19.35 -0.45
C GLY A 42 1.76 -17.95 -0.40
N PHE A 43 1.57 -17.14 -1.44
CA PHE A 43 1.95 -15.74 -1.51
C PHE A 43 0.76 -14.83 -1.23
N VAL A 44 0.93 -13.88 -0.31
CA VAL A 44 -0.06 -12.84 0.01
C VAL A 44 0.54 -11.48 -0.24
N PHE A 45 0.01 -10.81 -1.26
CA PHE A 45 0.41 -9.47 -1.65
C PHE A 45 -0.73 -8.51 -1.39
N VAL A 46 -0.54 -7.62 -0.41
CA VAL A 46 -1.52 -6.60 -0.08
C VAL A 46 -1.05 -5.29 -0.71
N THR A 47 -1.82 -4.79 -1.67
CA THR A 47 -1.56 -3.54 -2.38
C THR A 47 -2.74 -2.58 -2.26
N SER A 48 -2.54 -1.33 -2.66
CA SER A 48 -3.60 -0.34 -2.74
C SER A 48 -3.79 0.09 -4.19
N PRO A 49 -4.88 -0.31 -4.87
CA PRO A 49 -5.11 0.02 -6.27
C PRO A 49 -5.07 1.51 -6.56
N ILE A 50 -5.60 2.33 -5.63
CA ILE A 50 -5.58 3.79 -5.77
C ILE A 50 -4.16 4.35 -5.77
N LEU A 51 -3.28 3.84 -4.89
CA LEU A 51 -1.88 4.28 -4.82
C LEU A 51 -1.09 3.86 -6.05
N LEU A 52 -1.37 2.69 -6.60
CA LEU A 52 -0.79 2.25 -7.88
C LEU A 52 -1.18 3.18 -9.03
N ILE A 53 -2.46 3.54 -9.13
CA ILE A 53 -2.95 4.47 -10.16
C ILE A 53 -2.30 5.85 -9.97
N LEU A 54 -2.31 6.39 -8.75
CA LEU A 54 -1.68 7.68 -8.46
C LEU A 54 -0.18 7.67 -8.77
N SER A 55 0.52 6.57 -8.46
CA SER A 55 1.94 6.42 -8.78
C SER A 55 2.16 6.42 -10.29
N ALA A 56 1.39 5.64 -11.06
CA ALA A 56 1.46 5.62 -12.50
C ALA A 56 1.19 7.01 -13.12
N VAL A 57 0.13 7.68 -12.67
CA VAL A 57 -0.20 9.05 -13.11
C VAL A 57 0.92 10.03 -12.79
N SER A 58 1.51 9.95 -11.58
CA SER A 58 2.61 10.82 -11.20
C SER A 58 3.84 10.63 -12.07
N ILE A 59 4.17 9.38 -12.43
CA ILE A 59 5.27 9.05 -13.34
C ILE A 59 5.00 9.59 -14.73
N ILE A 60 3.78 9.42 -15.25
CA ILE A 60 3.38 9.95 -16.55
C ILE A 60 3.50 11.48 -16.57
N ILE A 61 2.99 12.17 -15.56
CA ILE A 61 3.11 13.63 -15.44
C ILE A 61 4.58 14.04 -15.37
N ALA A 62 5.39 13.37 -14.56
CA ALA A 62 6.82 13.69 -14.42
C ALA A 62 7.57 13.57 -15.75
N ILE A 63 7.25 12.55 -16.56
CA ILE A 63 7.82 12.35 -17.89
C ILE A 63 7.34 13.42 -18.87
N LEU A 64 6.04 13.76 -18.87
CA LEU A 64 5.48 14.78 -19.77
C LEU A 64 5.89 16.21 -19.39
N SER A 65 6.21 16.46 -18.12
CA SER A 65 6.68 17.76 -17.62
C SER A 65 8.18 18.00 -17.85
N ARG A 66 8.88 17.02 -18.42
CA ARG A 66 10.28 17.07 -18.84
C ARG A 66 10.40 17.37 -20.32
#